data_AF-A0A7D8Z214-F1
#
_entry.id   AF-A0A7D8Z214-F1
#
_cell.length_a   1.000
_cell.length_b   1.000
_cell.length_c   1.000
_cell.angle_alpha   90.00
_cell.angle_beta   90.00
_cell.angle_gamma   90.00
#
_symmetry.space_group_name_H-M   'P 1'
#
loop_
_entity.id
_entity.type
_entity.pdbx_description
1 polymer ?
#
loop_
_entity_poly.entity_id
_entity_poly.type
_entity_poly.pdbx_seq_one_letter_code
_entity_poly.pdbx_strand_id
1 'polypeptide(L)'
;MVGSAWGLGEQAWRTDHQRRWNVFALVAAYVAFVIVSVIQVSSRVFSVKRSLRSMPKPYMPTKSVDTPRRVADLVSTEYSRTSVIAHLAQATTGQQEGWGRPGTKWADVNFRSYILSTLDEMRECEPARL
;
A
#
# COMPACT_ATOMS: atom_id res chain seq x y z
N MET A 1 -10.98 -20.69 -65.36
CA MET A 1 -9.83 -20.44 -64.48
C MET A 1 -9.66 -18.96 -64.04
N VAL A 2 -10.63 -18.06 -64.27
CA VAL A 2 -10.52 -16.62 -63.91
C VAL A 2 -11.15 -16.29 -62.55
N GLY A 3 -12.17 -17.02 -62.10
CA GLY A 3 -12.85 -16.75 -60.82
C GLY A 3 -12.03 -17.08 -59.55
N SER A 4 -11.07 -17.98 -59.64
CA SER A 4 -10.22 -18.39 -58.50
C SER A 4 -9.18 -17.34 -58.12
N ALA A 5 -8.76 -16.48 -59.05
CA ALA A 5 -7.82 -15.38 -58.76
C ALA A 5 -8.50 -14.19 -58.07
N TRP A 6 -9.78 -13.94 -58.39
CA TRP A 6 -10.56 -12.85 -57.80
C TRP A 6 -10.82 -13.07 -56.30
N GLY A 7 -11.16 -14.31 -55.92
CA GLY A 7 -11.39 -14.67 -54.51
C GLY A 7 -10.14 -14.57 -53.62
N LEU A 8 -8.95 -14.83 -54.17
CA LEU A 8 -7.69 -14.70 -53.43
C LEU A 8 -7.30 -13.25 -53.17
N GLY A 9 -7.55 -12.35 -54.14
CA GLY A 9 -7.33 -10.91 -53.96
C GLY A 9 -8.27 -10.29 -52.93
N GLU A 10 -9.54 -10.71 -52.94
CA GLU A 10 -10.55 -10.20 -52.01
C GLU A 10 -10.32 -10.71 -50.57
N GLN A 11 -9.86 -11.95 -50.41
CA GLN A 11 -9.45 -12.48 -49.11
C GLN A 11 -8.21 -11.77 -48.58
N ALA A 12 -7.19 -11.54 -49.42
CA ALA A 12 -5.98 -10.81 -49.02
C ALA A 12 -6.32 -9.38 -48.55
N TRP A 13 -7.21 -8.68 -49.25
CA TRP A 13 -7.61 -7.32 -48.90
C TRP A 13 -8.42 -7.26 -47.59
N ARG A 14 -9.34 -8.21 -47.35
CA ARG A 14 -10.05 -8.30 -46.05
C ARG A 14 -9.11 -8.65 -44.91
N THR A 15 -8.16 -9.58 -45.13
CA THR A 15 -7.19 -9.95 -44.09
C THR A 15 -6.25 -8.81 -43.74
N ASP A 16 -5.82 -8.00 -44.71
CA ASP A 16 -5.00 -6.80 -44.43
C ASP A 16 -5.78 -5.80 -43.58
N HIS A 17 -7.03 -5.51 -43.96
CA HIS A 17 -7.88 -4.59 -43.23
C HIS A 17 -8.11 -5.05 -41.78
N GLN A 18 -8.47 -6.32 -41.56
CA GLN A 18 -8.68 -6.85 -40.21
C GLN A 18 -7.39 -6.89 -39.38
N ARG A 19 -6.24 -7.19 -40.00
CA ARG A 19 -4.96 -7.18 -39.30
C ARG A 19 -4.60 -5.78 -38.81
N ARG A 20 -4.85 -4.75 -39.61
CA ARG A 20 -4.63 -3.34 -39.23
C ARG A 20 -5.54 -2.91 -38.07
N TRP A 21 -6.81 -3.31 -38.10
CA TRP A 21 -7.74 -3.05 -36.99
C TRP A 21 -7.34 -3.76 -35.71
N ASN A 22 -6.90 -5.01 -35.78
CA ASN A 22 -6.44 -5.75 -34.62
C ASN A 22 -5.19 -5.12 -33.99
N VAL A 23 -4.23 -4.67 -34.81
CA VAL A 23 -3.05 -3.94 -34.33
C VAL A 23 -3.46 -2.62 -33.67
N PHE A 24 -4.37 -1.88 -34.29
CA PHE A 24 -4.87 -0.63 -33.71
C PHE A 24 -5.57 -0.86 -32.36
N ALA A 25 -6.44 -1.86 -32.27
CA ALA A 25 -7.13 -2.23 -31.03
C ALA A 25 -6.14 -2.65 -29.94
N LEU A 26 -5.11 -3.42 -30.28
CA LEU A 26 -4.07 -3.84 -29.35
C LEU A 26 -3.27 -2.64 -28.83
N VAL A 27 -2.85 -1.74 -29.72
CA VAL A 27 -2.14 -0.50 -29.32
C VAL A 27 -3.03 0.36 -28.42
N ALA A 28 -4.30 0.54 -28.77
CA ALA A 28 -5.24 1.31 -27.95
C ALA A 28 -5.43 0.69 -26.55
N ALA A 29 -5.55 -0.64 -26.47
CA ALA A 29 -5.66 -1.35 -25.20
C ALA A 29 -4.40 -1.17 -24.32
N TYR A 30 -3.21 -1.26 -24.91
CA TYR A 30 -1.96 -1.01 -24.19
C TYR A 30 -1.85 0.43 -23.70
N VAL A 31 -2.19 1.41 -24.54
CA VAL A 31 -2.20 2.83 -24.15
C VAL A 31 -3.17 3.06 -22.99
N ALA A 32 -4.38 2.51 -23.07
CA ALA A 32 -5.36 2.60 -21.99
C ALA A 32 -4.84 1.97 -20.69
N PHE A 33 -4.21 0.79 -20.77
CA PHE A 33 -3.62 0.12 -19.62
C PHE A 33 -2.51 0.95 -18.96
N VAL A 34 -1.63 1.55 -19.77
CA VAL A 34 -0.56 2.44 -19.28
C VAL A 34 -1.16 3.66 -18.58
N ILE A 35 -2.19 4.28 -19.16
CA ILE A 35 -2.87 5.43 -18.55
C ILE A 35 -3.47 5.05 -17.18
N VAL A 36 -4.20 3.94 -17.10
CA VAL A 36 -4.82 3.47 -15.84
C VAL A 36 -3.74 3.18 -14.80
N SER A 37 -2.66 2.49 -15.19
CA SER A 37 -1.52 2.20 -14.31
C SER A 37 -0.90 3.48 -13.75
N VAL A 38 -0.63 4.46 -14.61
CA VAL A 38 -0.05 5.75 -14.22
C VAL A 38 -0.98 6.53 -13.29
N ILE A 39 -2.28 6.57 -13.58
CA ILE A 39 -3.28 7.23 -12.71
C ILE A 39 -3.28 6.58 -11.33
N GLN A 40 -3.24 5.26 -11.26
CA GLN A 40 -3.33 4.53 -10.00
C GLN A 40 -2.06 4.70 -9.14
N VAL A 41 -0.88 4.64 -9.75
CA VAL A 41 0.39 4.94 -9.07
C VAL A 41 0.44 6.39 -8.63
N SER A 42 0.05 7.33 -9.51
CA SER A 42 0.03 8.76 -9.20
C SER A 42 -0.90 9.04 -8.04
N SER A 43 -2.10 8.47 -8.02
CA SER A 43 -3.07 8.65 -6.94
C SER A 43 -2.53 8.19 -5.59
N ARG A 44 -1.81 7.06 -5.55
CA ARG A 44 -1.11 6.59 -4.35
C ARG A 44 -0.01 7.57 -3.91
N VAL A 45 0.82 8.03 -4.84
CA VAL A 45 1.91 8.98 -4.54
C VAL A 45 1.34 10.33 -4.09
N PHE A 46 0.26 10.82 -4.71
CA PHE A 46 -0.41 12.05 -4.32
C PHE A 46 -1.05 11.93 -2.94
N SER A 47 -1.66 10.79 -2.61
CA SER A 47 -2.21 10.53 -1.27
C SER A 47 -1.11 10.57 -0.21
N VAL A 48 0.02 9.89 -0.44
CA VAL A 48 1.17 9.92 0.48
C VAL A 48 1.74 11.33 0.60
N LYS A 49 1.94 12.03 -0.52
CA LYS A 49 2.41 13.43 -0.52
C LYS A 49 1.42 14.36 0.18
N ARG A 50 0.12 14.10 0.09
CA ARG A 50 -0.93 14.87 0.77
C ARG A 50 -0.87 14.64 2.28
N SER A 51 -0.72 13.39 2.72
CA SER A 51 -0.55 13.04 4.13
C SER A 51 0.73 13.63 4.72
N LEU A 52 1.83 13.64 3.97
CA LEU A 52 3.08 14.30 4.36
C LEU A 52 2.96 15.83 4.42
N ARG A 53 2.07 16.42 3.60
CA ARG A 53 1.76 17.86 3.64
C ARG A 53 0.86 18.24 4.82
N SER A 54 -0.02 17.35 5.27
CA SER A 54 -0.89 17.58 6.42
C SER A 54 -0.20 17.35 7.76
N MET A 55 0.89 16.57 7.78
CA MET A 55 1.80 16.63 8.93
C MET A 55 2.35 18.06 9.00
N PRO A 56 2.15 18.79 10.11
CA PRO A 56 2.85 20.03 10.33
C PRO A 56 4.32 19.66 10.25
N LYS A 57 5.01 20.14 9.20
CA LYS A 57 6.46 19.94 9.09
C LYS A 57 6.98 20.42 10.43
N PRO A 58 7.56 19.54 11.28
CA PRO A 58 8.15 20.00 12.51
C PRO A 58 9.06 21.13 12.07
N TYR A 59 8.85 22.31 12.63
CA TYR A 59 9.66 23.47 12.38
C TYR A 59 11.06 23.05 12.76
N MET A 60 11.80 22.49 11.80
CA MET A 60 13.12 21.96 12.00
C MET A 60 13.94 23.24 12.04
N PRO A 61 14.46 23.66 13.21
CA PRO A 61 15.26 24.85 13.29
C PRO A 61 16.65 24.48 12.75
N THR A 62 16.69 24.12 11.47
CA THR A 62 17.87 23.87 10.65
C THR A 62 18.19 25.07 9.76
N LYS A 63 17.45 26.19 9.91
CA LYS A 63 18.04 27.48 9.53
C LYS A 63 19.17 27.73 10.52
N SER A 64 20.40 27.58 10.04
CA SER A 64 21.66 27.91 10.73
C SER A 64 21.75 29.37 11.22
N VAL A 65 20.72 30.17 10.92
CA VAL A 65 20.56 31.58 11.30
C VAL A 65 19.96 31.71 12.71
N ASP A 66 19.17 30.73 13.18
CA ASP A 66 18.35 30.87 14.40
C ASP A 66 18.80 29.97 15.57
N THR A 67 19.72 29.02 15.37
CA THR A 67 20.15 28.07 16.41
C THR A 67 21.66 27.80 16.45
N PRO A 68 22.26 27.68 17.67
CA PRO A 68 23.65 27.28 17.82
C PRO A 68 23.90 25.89 17.24
N ARG A 69 25.00 25.70 16.48
CA ARG A 69 25.35 24.44 15.80
C ARG A 69 25.22 23.19 16.68
N ARG A 70 25.64 23.29 17.95
CA ARG A 70 25.58 22.20 18.93
C ARG A 70 24.16 21.68 19.19
N VAL A 71 23.16 22.55 19.14
CA VAL A 71 21.75 22.18 19.33
C VAL A 71 21.20 21.54 18.07
N ALA A 72 21.58 22.07 16.89
CA ALA A 72 21.19 21.49 15.61
C ALA A 72 21.73 20.06 15.42
N ASP A 73 23.00 19.84 15.80
CA ASP A 73 23.65 18.53 15.74
C ASP A 73 22.97 17.52 16.68
N LEU A 74 22.62 17.94 17.90
CA LEU A 74 21.91 17.10 18.86
C LEU A 74 20.52 16.69 18.34
N VAL A 75 19.73 17.65 17.85
CA VAL A 75 18.39 17.38 17.30
C VAL A 75 18.47 16.45 16.08
N SER A 76 19.44 16.65 15.19
CA SER A 76 19.61 15.77 14.03
C SER A 76 19.97 14.32 14.43
N THR A 77 20.79 14.17 15.48
CA THR A 77 21.22 12.87 16.00
C THR A 77 20.05 12.12 16.63
N GLU A 78 19.29 12.78 17.51
CA GLU A 78 18.14 12.16 18.18
C GLU A 78 16.98 11.91 17.20
N TYR A 79 16.79 12.77 16.22
CA TYR A 79 15.83 12.55 15.14
C TYR A 79 16.18 11.31 14.30
N SER A 80 17.45 11.13 13.96
CA SER A 80 17.89 9.93 13.23
C SER A 80 17.61 8.66 14.03
N ARG A 81 17.93 8.65 15.34
CA ARG A 81 17.67 7.51 16.23
C ARG A 81 16.17 7.17 16.31
N THR A 82 15.34 8.18 16.55
CA THR A 82 13.89 8.00 16.67
C THR A 82 13.24 7.61 15.35
N SER A 83 13.72 8.12 14.21
CA SER A 83 13.22 7.74 12.89
C SER A 83 13.48 6.26 12.56
N VAL A 84 14.64 5.74 12.95
CA VAL A 84 14.99 4.32 12.79
C VAL A 84 14.11 3.45 13.68
N ILE A 85 13.91 3.83 14.94
CA ILE A 85 13.02 3.11 15.86
C ILE A 85 11.58 3.14 15.37
N ALA A 86 11.10 4.31 14.91
CA ALA A 86 9.76 4.44 14.35
C ALA A 86 9.59 3.59 13.08
N HIS A 87 10.60 3.55 12.21
CA HIS A 87 10.59 2.71 11.01
C HIS A 87 10.61 1.21 11.36
N LEU A 88 11.36 0.81 12.39
CA LEU A 88 11.34 -0.56 12.90
C LEU A 88 10.02 -0.93 13.58
N ALA A 89 9.40 0.03 14.28
CA ALA A 89 8.12 -0.14 14.95
C ALA A 89 6.93 -0.07 13.98
N GLN A 90 7.10 0.55 12.82
CA GLN A 90 6.10 0.60 11.77
C GLN A 90 5.94 -0.82 11.21
N ALA A 91 4.89 -1.50 11.67
CA ALA A 91 4.56 -2.88 11.32
C ALA A 91 4.57 -3.07 9.79
N THR A 92 5.68 -3.61 9.28
CA THR A 92 5.79 -4.03 7.90
C THR A 92 5.09 -5.37 7.78
N THR A 93 3.97 -5.36 7.09
CA THR A 93 3.30 -6.54 6.51
C THR A 93 2.84 -7.60 7.51
N GLY A 94 1.56 -7.52 7.85
CA GLY A 94 0.80 -8.65 8.35
C GLY A 94 -0.63 -8.21 8.62
N GLN A 95 -1.58 -8.62 7.78
CA GLN A 95 -2.96 -8.68 8.23
C GLN A 95 -2.99 -9.50 9.52
N GLN A 96 -3.35 -8.87 10.64
CA GLN A 96 -3.55 -9.58 11.90
C GLN A 96 -5.04 -9.86 12.07
N GLU A 97 -5.51 -10.95 11.46
CA GLU A 97 -6.54 -11.75 12.13
C GLU A 97 -5.82 -12.51 13.25
N GLY A 98 -6.21 -12.24 14.50
CA GLY A 98 -5.53 -12.74 15.71
C GLY A 98 -4.39 -11.82 16.17
N TRP A 99 -4.56 -11.20 17.34
CA TRP A 99 -3.59 -10.25 17.94
C TRP A 99 -2.39 -10.95 18.61
N GLY A 100 -2.15 -12.20 18.25
CA GLY A 100 -1.06 -13.00 18.76
C GLY A 100 0.21 -12.83 17.97
N ARG A 101 1.35 -12.58 18.63
CA ARG A 101 2.66 -12.68 17.95
C ARG A 101 2.82 -14.10 17.40
N PRO A 102 2.97 -14.30 16.07
CA PRO A 102 3.08 -15.62 15.47
C PRO A 102 4.33 -16.34 16.03
N GLY A 103 4.18 -17.62 16.36
CA GLY A 103 5.23 -18.43 16.99
C GLY A 103 5.31 -18.34 18.52
N THR A 104 4.42 -17.59 19.16
CA THR A 104 4.24 -17.62 20.62
C THR A 104 2.97 -18.38 20.99
N LYS A 105 2.83 -18.78 22.26
CA LYS A 105 1.61 -19.45 22.78
C LYS A 105 0.31 -18.65 22.61
N TRP A 106 0.42 -17.40 22.16
CA TRP A 106 -0.69 -16.48 21.95
C TRP A 106 -1.00 -16.24 20.47
N ALA A 107 -0.25 -16.85 19.54
CA ALA A 107 -0.53 -16.79 18.12
C ALA A 107 -1.99 -17.19 17.88
N ASP A 108 -2.75 -16.37 17.16
CA ASP A 108 -4.18 -16.55 16.83
C ASP A 108 -5.21 -16.24 17.95
N VAL A 109 -4.78 -15.77 19.13
CA VAL A 109 -5.73 -15.37 20.18
C VAL A 109 -6.27 -13.96 19.91
N ASN A 110 -7.59 -13.83 19.77
CA ASN A 110 -8.26 -12.55 19.79
C ASN A 110 -8.47 -12.10 21.25
N PHE A 111 -7.59 -11.21 21.74
CA PHE A 111 -7.61 -10.75 23.13
C PHE A 111 -8.97 -10.18 23.55
N ARG A 112 -9.71 -9.54 22.65
CA ARG A 112 -11.01 -8.96 22.99
C ARG A 112 -12.02 -10.04 23.39
N SER A 113 -12.14 -11.10 22.61
CA SER A 113 -13.04 -12.22 22.93
C SER A 113 -12.50 -13.08 24.06
N TYR A 114 -11.17 -13.29 24.10
CA TYR A 114 -10.52 -14.09 25.14
C TYR A 114 -10.69 -13.48 26.55
N ILE A 115 -10.52 -12.17 26.67
CA ILE A 115 -10.75 -11.47 27.94
C ILE A 115 -12.21 -11.61 28.38
N LEU A 116 -13.15 -11.49 27.44
CA LEU A 116 -14.58 -11.62 27.74
C LEU A 116 -14.96 -13.05 28.16
N SER A 117 -14.38 -14.09 27.56
CA SER A 117 -14.64 -15.49 27.97
C SER A 117 -14.13 -15.79 29.38
N THR A 118 -13.02 -15.17 29.82
CA THR A 118 -12.49 -15.36 31.17
C THR A 118 -13.34 -14.67 32.25
N LEU A 119 -14.21 -13.71 31.90
CA LEU A 119 -15.09 -13.07 32.88
C LEU A 119 -16.16 -14.01 33.44
N ASP A 120 -16.70 -14.92 32.63
CA ASP A 120 -17.69 -15.90 33.11
C ASP A 120 -17.05 -16.88 34.11
N GLU A 121 -15.83 -17.36 33.83
CA GLU A 121 -15.07 -18.22 34.76
C GLU A 121 -14.76 -17.51 36.09
N MET A 122 -14.40 -16.22 36.05
CA MET A 122 -14.17 -15.43 37.26
C MET A 122 -15.47 -15.20 38.04
N ARG A 123 -16.61 -15.03 37.38
CA ARG A 123 -17.92 -14.85 38.03
C ARG A 123 -18.38 -16.11 38.76
N GLU A 124 -18.02 -17.29 38.25
CA GLU A 124 -18.36 -18.58 38.87
C GLU A 124 -17.51 -18.90 40.11
N CYS A 125 -16.30 -18.34 40.19
CA CYS A 125 -15.40 -18.51 41.33
C CYS A 125 -15.60 -17.48 42.45
N GLU A 126 -16.53 -16.53 42.31
CA GLU A 126 -16.87 -15.57 43.37
C GLU A 126 -17.92 -16.19 44.30
N PRO A 127 -17.57 -16.65 45.53
CA PRO A 127 -18.56 -17.13 46.46
C PRO A 127 -19.46 -15.95 46.85
N ALA A 128 -20.76 -16.07 46.56
CA ALA A 128 -21.76 -15.07 46.84
C ALA A 128 -21.65 -14.58 48.30
N ARG A 129 -21.05 -13.40 48.47
CA ARG A 129 -21.06 -12.69 49.76
C ARG A 129 -22.45 -12.07 49.94
N LEU A 130 -23.30 -12.78 50.67
CA LEU A 130 -24.36 -12.22 51.50
C LEU A 130 -24.05 -12.57 52.96
#